data_AF-A0A8T0DI19-F1
#
_entry.id   AF-A0A8T0DI19-F1
#
_cell.length_a   1.000
_cell.length_b   1.000
_cell.length_c   1.000
_cell.angle_alpha   90.00
_cell.angle_beta   90.00
_cell.angle_gamma   90.00
#
_symmetry.space_group_name_H-M   'P 1'
#
loop_
_entity.id
_entity.type
_entity.pdbx_description
1 polymer ?
#
loop_
_entity_poly.entity_id
_entity_poly.type
_entity_poly.pdbx_seq_one_letter_code
_entity_poly.pdbx_strand_id
1 'polypeptide(L)'
;MNDLTCNSICRLFCCPPVPSKIAAKLAFMPPPASYEFLTSIENGENKMSFTYASFLKENFMNFVPDNIEVTTASTRRGNKIAILYMQNNPSTKLTFLLSHGNAVDLGLMVNFMYELGTKLDVNMMCYDYSGYGVSSGRPLEKNLYADAECALDVLRTKFEVPLDKIVLYGQSIGTVPTVHLATLHRVAAVVLHSPLMSGLRVAFPRIKRNYCCDVFSK
;
A
#
# COMPACT_ATOMS: atom_id res chain seq x y z
N MET A 1 21.42 -28.01 -3.22
CA MET A 1 20.15 -27.25 -3.07
C MET A 1 19.04 -28.26 -3.23
N ASN A 2 18.37 -28.59 -2.13
CA ASN A 2 17.42 -29.71 -2.10
C ASN A 2 16.15 -29.35 -2.87
N ASP A 3 15.76 -30.24 -3.79
CA ASP A 3 14.53 -30.13 -4.56
C ASP A 3 13.31 -30.20 -3.63
N LEU A 4 12.66 -29.06 -3.43
CA LEU A 4 11.37 -28.96 -2.76
C LEU A 4 10.32 -29.68 -3.63
N THR A 5 10.01 -30.92 -3.27
CA THR A 5 9.02 -31.74 -3.99
C THR A 5 7.61 -31.17 -3.80
N CYS A 6 6.70 -31.48 -4.74
CA CYS A 6 5.28 -31.10 -4.65
C CYS A 6 4.63 -31.57 -3.33
N ASN A 7 5.07 -32.73 -2.81
CA ASN A 7 4.62 -33.24 -1.51
C ASN A 7 5.11 -32.39 -0.34
N SER A 8 6.33 -31.85 -0.41
CA SER A 8 6.89 -30.96 0.61
C SER A 8 6.12 -29.63 0.66
N ILE A 9 5.79 -29.06 -0.50
CA ILE A 9 4.98 -27.83 -0.60
C ILE A 9 3.54 -28.09 -0.11
N CYS A 10 2.93 -29.20 -0.52
CA CYS A 10 1.58 -29.57 -0.09
C CYS A 10 1.50 -29.80 1.44
N ARG A 11 2.54 -30.34 2.06
CA ARG A 11 2.60 -30.48 3.53
C ARG A 11 2.86 -29.16 4.26
N LEU A 12 3.55 -28.21 3.63
CA LEU A 12 3.81 -26.88 4.20
C LEU A 12 2.60 -25.95 4.12
N PHE A 13 1.78 -26.09 3.07
CA PHE A 13 0.69 -25.17 2.75
C PHE A 13 -0.72 -25.80 2.78
N CYS A 14 -0.90 -27.12 2.70
CA CYS A 14 -2.21 -27.76 2.48
C CYS A 14 -2.63 -28.81 3.55
N CYS A 15 -1.72 -29.28 4.43
CA CYS A 15 -2.08 -30.04 5.65
C CYS A 15 -1.89 -29.13 6.87
N PRO A 16 -2.81 -29.12 7.86
CA PRO A 16 -3.15 -27.90 8.61
C PRO A 16 -1.92 -27.32 9.33
N PRO A 17 -1.60 -26.02 9.13
CA PRO A 17 -2.50 -24.92 9.48
C PRO A 17 -2.62 -23.78 8.44
N VAL A 18 -3.81 -23.21 8.31
CA VAL A 18 -4.14 -21.87 7.77
C VAL A 18 -3.14 -21.31 6.72
N PRO A 19 -3.10 -21.83 5.48
CA PRO A 19 -2.16 -21.44 4.42
C PRO A 19 -1.99 -19.92 4.28
N SER A 20 -3.08 -19.17 4.45
CA SER A 20 -3.08 -17.72 4.34
C SER A 20 -2.20 -17.00 5.37
N LYS A 21 -1.99 -17.56 6.58
CA LYS A 21 -1.16 -16.92 7.62
C LYS A 21 0.33 -17.11 7.38
N ILE A 22 0.73 -18.29 6.90
CA ILE A 22 2.13 -18.59 6.56
C ILE A 22 2.51 -17.87 5.27
N ALA A 23 1.66 -17.97 4.24
CA ALA A 23 1.85 -17.25 2.99
C ALA A 23 1.89 -15.73 3.21
N ALA A 24 1.03 -15.18 4.08
CA ALA A 24 1.09 -13.76 4.44
C ALA A 24 2.42 -13.37 5.10
N LYS A 25 2.93 -14.17 6.05
CA LYS A 25 4.25 -13.89 6.67
C LYS A 25 5.41 -13.93 5.69
N LEU A 26 5.30 -14.70 4.61
CA LEU A 26 6.32 -14.77 3.57
C LEU A 26 6.14 -13.68 2.50
N ALA A 27 4.90 -13.29 2.23
CA ALA A 27 4.55 -12.31 1.19
C ALA A 27 4.70 -10.86 1.68
N PHE A 28 4.44 -10.59 2.95
CA PHE A 28 4.47 -9.25 3.53
C PHE A 28 5.64 -9.11 4.51
N MET A 29 6.51 -8.15 4.23
CA MET A 29 7.67 -7.81 5.03
C MET A 29 7.61 -6.32 5.38
N PRO A 30 6.71 -5.89 6.29
CA PRO A 30 6.67 -4.50 6.72
C PRO A 30 8.00 -4.13 7.40
N PRO A 31 8.61 -2.98 7.04
CA PRO A 31 9.78 -2.48 7.76
C PRO A 31 9.38 -1.99 9.16
N PRO A 32 10.35 -1.75 10.06
CA PRO A 32 10.10 -0.86 11.20
C PRO A 32 9.53 0.46 10.70
N ALA A 33 8.54 1.02 11.40
CA ALA A 33 7.89 2.26 10.99
C ALA A 33 8.93 3.38 10.82
N SER A 34 9.02 3.92 9.62
CA SER A 34 9.97 4.97 9.24
C SER A 34 9.49 6.37 9.64
N TYR A 35 8.26 6.47 10.14
CA TYR A 35 7.59 7.72 10.45
C TYR A 35 6.60 7.55 11.60
N GLU A 36 6.17 8.70 12.13
CA GLU A 36 5.16 8.81 13.16
C GLU A 36 4.15 9.90 12.76
N PHE A 37 2.90 9.75 13.23
CA PHE A 37 1.90 10.81 13.17
C PHE A 37 1.81 11.50 14.52
N LEU A 38 2.03 12.80 14.53
CA LEU A 38 1.85 13.65 15.70
C LEU A 38 0.46 14.30 15.63
N THR A 39 -0.25 14.35 16.75
CA THR A 39 -1.53 15.04 16.84
C THR A 39 -1.33 16.33 17.63
N SER A 40 -1.67 17.46 17.03
CA SER A 40 -1.72 18.76 17.68
C SER A 40 -3.14 19.30 17.66
N ILE A 41 -3.45 20.21 18.59
CA ILE A 41 -4.70 20.98 18.55
C ILE A 41 -4.36 22.33 17.93
N GLU A 42 -4.91 22.61 16.75
CA GLU A 42 -4.80 23.90 16.08
C GLU A 42 -6.21 24.44 15.86
N ASN A 43 -6.49 25.67 16.31
CA ASN A 43 -7.81 26.30 16.19
C ASN A 43 -9.00 25.50 16.76
N GLY A 44 -8.75 24.63 17.76
CA GLY A 44 -9.77 23.77 18.36
C GLY A 44 -10.03 22.47 17.61
N GLU A 45 -9.31 22.22 16.51
CA GLU A 45 -9.39 20.99 15.73
C GLU A 45 -8.13 20.13 15.90
N ASN A 46 -8.30 18.81 15.86
CA ASN A 46 -7.18 17.88 15.87
C ASN A 46 -6.53 17.86 14.49
N LYS A 47 -5.29 18.36 14.41
CA LYS A 47 -4.47 18.29 13.21
C LYS A 47 -3.44 17.18 13.36
N MET A 48 -3.31 16.36 12.32
CA MET A 48 -2.27 15.34 12.25
C MET A 48 -1.11 15.87 11.40
N SER A 49 0.12 15.65 11.87
CA SER A 49 1.34 15.97 11.14
C SER A 49 2.25 14.76 11.02
N PHE A 50 3.07 14.75 9.99
CA PHE A 50 4.02 13.69 9.67
C PHE A 50 5.41 14.03 10.21
N THR A 51 6.11 13.06 10.78
CA THR A 51 7.54 13.20 11.07
C THR A 51 8.26 11.87 10.87
N TYR A 52 9.52 11.91 10.42
CA TYR A 52 10.34 10.70 10.34
C TYR A 52 10.68 10.16 11.74
N ALA A 53 10.82 8.84 11.84
CA ALA A 53 11.33 8.17 13.01
C ALA A 53 12.78 8.62 13.29
N SER A 54 13.15 8.67 14.56
CA SER A 54 14.45 9.20 15.02
C SER A 54 15.65 8.57 14.31
N PHE A 55 15.63 7.25 14.11
CA PHE A 55 16.72 6.51 13.47
C PHE A 55 16.97 6.89 12.00
N LEU A 56 15.99 7.50 11.31
CA LEU A 56 16.14 7.99 9.94
C LEU A 56 16.52 9.47 9.86
N LYS A 57 16.09 10.28 10.84
CA LYS A 57 16.49 11.70 10.94
C LYS A 57 18.00 11.87 11.09
N GLU A 58 18.62 10.99 11.87
CA GLU A 58 20.06 11.04 12.14
C GLU A 58 20.91 10.66 10.91
N ASN A 59 20.34 9.90 9.96
CA ASN A 59 21.15 9.23 8.96
C ASN A 59 20.88 9.67 7.52
N PHE A 60 19.64 9.97 7.08
CA PHE A 60 19.39 10.14 5.64
C PHE A 60 18.17 10.99 5.23
N MET A 61 17.14 11.17 6.06
CA MET A 61 15.86 11.75 5.61
C MET A 61 15.36 12.88 6.51
N ASN A 62 15.50 14.12 6.01
CA ASN A 62 14.99 15.34 6.67
C ASN A 62 14.01 16.14 5.82
N PHE A 63 13.76 15.72 4.58
CA PHE A 63 12.85 16.42 3.68
C PHE A 63 11.41 15.94 3.87
N VAL A 64 10.56 16.85 4.32
CA VAL A 64 9.11 16.68 4.40
C VAL A 64 8.50 17.82 3.60
N PRO A 65 7.82 17.55 2.48
CA PRO A 65 7.18 18.61 1.70
C PRO A 65 6.08 19.32 2.50
N ASP A 66 5.96 20.64 2.36
CA ASP A 66 4.93 21.42 3.07
C ASP A 66 3.50 21.14 2.58
N ASN A 67 3.36 20.53 1.40
CA ASN A 67 2.10 20.25 0.73
C ASN A 67 1.57 18.83 1.02
N ILE A 68 1.98 18.22 2.13
CA ILE A 68 1.43 16.95 2.59
C ILE A 68 0.31 17.16 3.60
N GLU A 69 -0.74 16.37 3.45
CA GLU A 69 -1.77 16.16 4.45
C GLU A 69 -1.79 14.69 4.85
N VAL A 70 -1.81 14.41 6.15
CA VAL A 70 -1.90 13.05 6.67
C VAL A 70 -3.20 12.83 7.43
N THR A 71 -3.74 11.62 7.31
CA THR A 71 -4.96 11.24 8.00
C THR A 71 -4.94 9.75 8.31
N THR A 72 -5.88 9.30 9.12
CA THR A 72 -6.16 7.88 9.29
C THR A 72 -7.61 7.57 8.92
N ALA A 73 -7.87 6.33 8.54
CA ALA A 73 -9.23 5.88 8.23
C ALA A 73 -9.47 4.45 8.72
N SER A 74 -10.71 4.17 9.10
CA SER A 74 -11.14 2.85 9.56
C SER A 74 -11.65 2.03 8.38
N THR A 75 -11.05 0.87 8.18
CA THR A 75 -11.42 -0.07 7.12
C THR A 75 -12.65 -0.87 7.51
N ARG A 76 -13.35 -1.45 6.53
CA ARG A 76 -14.48 -2.37 6.77
C ARG A 76 -14.13 -3.61 7.61
N ARG A 77 -12.83 -3.88 7.80
CA ARG A 77 -12.31 -4.99 8.61
C ARG A 77 -11.87 -4.55 10.02
N GLY A 78 -12.12 -3.30 10.40
CA GLY A 78 -11.84 -2.77 11.73
C GLY A 78 -10.39 -2.36 11.98
N ASN A 79 -9.53 -2.39 10.96
CA ASN A 79 -8.17 -1.84 11.08
C ASN A 79 -8.20 -0.34 10.78
N LYS A 80 -7.25 0.39 11.36
CA LYS A 80 -7.00 1.80 11.09
C LYS A 80 -5.76 1.92 10.22
N ILE A 81 -5.92 2.47 9.02
CA ILE A 81 -4.81 2.68 8.08
C ILE A 81 -4.36 4.14 8.08
N ALA A 82 -3.06 4.34 7.90
CA ALA A 82 -2.45 5.64 7.69
C ALA A 82 -2.49 6.01 6.20
N ILE A 83 -2.73 7.29 5.95
CA ILE A 83 -2.89 7.85 4.61
C ILE A 83 -2.09 9.15 4.54
N LEU A 84 -1.37 9.34 3.43
CA LEU A 84 -0.69 10.57 3.07
C LEU A 84 -1.19 11.03 1.72
N TYR A 85 -1.65 12.27 1.66
CA TYR A 85 -2.04 12.98 0.45
C TYR A 85 -1.06 14.13 0.20
N MET A 86 -0.67 14.34 -1.04
CA MET A 86 0.25 15.38 -1.46
C MET A 86 -0.38 16.14 -2.61
N GLN A 87 -0.78 17.39 -2.33
CA GLN A 87 -1.38 18.27 -3.32
C GLN A 87 -0.28 19.07 -4.02
N ASN A 88 0.25 18.55 -5.12
CA ASN A 88 1.32 19.22 -5.87
C ASN A 88 0.78 20.38 -6.71
N ASN A 89 -0.43 20.25 -7.23
CA ASN A 89 -1.05 21.30 -8.04
C ASN A 89 -2.58 21.30 -7.84
N PRO A 90 -3.17 22.35 -7.27
CA PRO A 90 -4.63 22.46 -7.11
C PRO A 90 -5.41 22.45 -8.44
N SER A 91 -4.75 22.77 -9.55
CA SER A 91 -5.35 22.82 -10.89
C SER A 91 -5.11 21.54 -11.73
N THR A 92 -4.32 20.59 -11.23
CA THR A 92 -4.08 19.35 -11.98
C THR A 92 -5.36 18.54 -12.13
N LYS A 93 -5.44 17.83 -13.26
CA LYS A 93 -6.61 17.02 -13.62
C LYS A 93 -6.52 15.60 -13.09
N LEU A 94 -5.38 15.15 -12.54
CA LEU A 94 -5.22 13.75 -12.15
C LEU A 94 -4.64 13.61 -10.75
N THR A 95 -5.16 12.63 -10.03
CA THR A 95 -4.64 12.20 -8.72
C THR A 95 -4.29 10.73 -8.79
N PHE A 96 -3.07 10.40 -8.40
CA PHE A 96 -2.58 9.02 -8.37
C PHE A 96 -2.87 8.42 -7.00
N LEU A 97 -3.62 7.32 -6.95
CA LEU A 97 -3.75 6.48 -5.76
C LEU A 97 -2.67 5.38 -5.83
N LEU A 98 -1.63 5.56 -5.03
CA LEU A 98 -0.45 4.71 -4.97
C LEU A 98 -0.60 3.60 -3.92
N SER A 99 -0.68 2.37 -4.38
CA SER A 99 -0.47 1.16 -3.59
C SER A 99 1.03 0.83 -3.59
N HIS A 100 1.71 1.07 -2.48
CA HIS A 100 3.18 0.93 -2.38
C HIS A 100 3.66 -0.53 -2.45
N GLY A 101 4.97 -0.70 -2.64
CA GLY A 101 5.62 -2.01 -2.69
C GLY A 101 5.71 -2.72 -1.34
N ASN A 102 6.33 -3.90 -1.34
CA ASN A 102 6.70 -4.56 -0.09
C ASN A 102 7.95 -3.89 0.52
N ALA A 103 8.22 -4.12 1.81
CA ALA A 103 9.41 -3.60 2.51
C ALA A 103 9.58 -2.08 2.47
N VAL A 104 8.49 -1.35 2.24
CA VAL A 104 8.41 0.11 2.32
C VAL A 104 7.13 0.48 3.11
N ASP A 105 7.07 1.71 3.61
CA ASP A 105 5.91 2.34 4.23
C ASP A 105 5.79 3.80 3.76
N LEU A 106 4.78 4.55 4.23
CA LEU A 106 4.55 5.94 3.79
C LEU A 106 5.78 6.84 3.88
N GLY A 107 6.55 6.75 4.97
CA GLY A 107 7.72 7.61 5.13
C GLY A 107 8.79 7.36 4.08
N LEU A 108 9.04 6.08 3.73
CA LEU A 108 9.94 5.73 2.64
C LEU A 108 9.41 6.13 1.26
N MET A 109 8.10 6.33 1.12
CA MET A 109 7.44 6.72 -0.14
C MET A 109 7.38 8.23 -0.37
N VAL A 110 7.61 9.09 0.64
CA VAL A 110 7.47 10.56 0.52
C VAL A 110 8.29 11.13 -0.64
N ASN A 111 9.58 10.83 -0.71
CA ASN A 111 10.46 11.34 -1.77
C ASN A 111 10.02 10.86 -3.16
N PHE A 112 9.62 9.59 -3.28
CA PHE A 112 9.14 9.04 -4.54
C PHE A 112 7.87 9.75 -5.01
N MET A 113 6.92 9.97 -4.10
CA MET A 113 5.68 10.69 -4.40
C MET A 113 5.95 12.13 -4.81
N TYR A 114 6.84 12.83 -4.10
CA TYR A 114 7.20 14.21 -4.40
C TYR A 114 7.83 14.35 -5.80
N GLU A 115 8.85 13.55 -6.08
CA GLU A 115 9.56 13.58 -7.37
C GLU A 115 8.65 13.21 -8.54
N LEU A 116 7.85 12.14 -8.40
CA LEU A 116 6.95 11.69 -9.45
C LEU A 116 5.81 12.71 -9.69
N GLY A 117 5.19 13.16 -8.60
CA GLY A 117 4.10 14.12 -8.64
C GLY A 117 4.50 15.46 -9.24
N THR A 118 5.70 15.95 -8.91
CA THR A 118 6.26 17.19 -9.48
C THR A 118 6.57 17.02 -10.98
N LYS A 119 7.21 15.91 -11.38
CA LYS A 119 7.58 15.68 -12.79
C LYS A 119 6.39 15.48 -13.72
N LEU A 120 5.32 14.87 -13.21
CA LEU A 120 4.11 14.60 -13.98
C LEU A 120 3.03 15.67 -13.81
N ASP A 121 3.23 16.64 -12.90
CA ASP A 121 2.24 17.64 -12.51
C ASP A 121 0.91 17.00 -12.07
N VAL A 122 0.98 16.08 -11.09
CA VAL A 122 -0.18 15.34 -10.54
C VAL A 122 -0.18 15.33 -9.01
N ASN A 123 -1.38 15.22 -8.43
CA ASN A 123 -1.53 14.97 -6.99
C ASN A 123 -1.26 13.50 -6.69
N MET A 124 -0.75 13.20 -5.49
CA MET A 124 -0.38 11.85 -5.08
C MET A 124 -1.06 11.50 -3.76
N MET A 125 -1.65 10.32 -3.67
CA MET A 125 -2.12 9.73 -2.42
C MET A 125 -1.47 8.37 -2.24
N CYS A 126 -0.93 8.10 -1.07
CA CYS A 126 -0.44 6.78 -0.70
C CYS A 126 -1.04 6.40 0.66
N TYR A 127 -1.17 5.11 0.92
CA TYR A 127 -1.70 4.58 2.16
C TYR A 127 -0.89 3.37 2.59
N ASP A 128 -0.70 3.19 3.88
CA ASP A 128 -0.09 1.98 4.41
C ASP A 128 -1.13 0.86 4.51
N TYR A 129 -0.69 -0.36 4.23
CA TYR A 129 -1.49 -1.55 4.47
C TYR A 129 -1.64 -1.81 5.98
N SER A 130 -2.66 -2.56 6.37
CA SER A 130 -2.80 -3.05 7.73
C SER A 130 -1.52 -3.75 8.21
N GLY A 131 -0.92 -3.26 9.30
CA GLY A 131 0.35 -3.75 9.85
C GLY A 131 1.63 -3.20 9.18
N TYR A 132 1.53 -2.19 8.33
CA TYR A 132 2.64 -1.39 7.80
C TYR A 132 2.67 0.00 8.44
N GLY A 133 3.86 0.57 8.60
CA GLY A 133 4.08 1.88 9.22
C GLY A 133 3.33 2.03 10.54
N VAL A 134 2.52 3.07 10.67
CA VAL A 134 1.69 3.31 11.87
C VAL A 134 0.28 2.72 11.77
N SER A 135 -0.02 1.95 10.73
CA SER A 135 -1.32 1.30 10.53
C SER A 135 -1.50 0.10 11.47
N SER A 136 -2.71 -0.06 12.00
CA SER A 136 -3.03 -1.18 12.89
C SER A 136 -3.32 -2.48 12.12
N GLY A 137 -3.55 -3.56 12.85
CA GLY A 137 -3.95 -4.84 12.26
C GLY A 137 -2.77 -5.71 11.83
N ARG A 138 -2.97 -6.51 10.78
CA ARG A 138 -1.97 -7.47 10.28
C ARG A 138 -1.97 -7.49 8.75
N PRO A 139 -0.81 -7.71 8.12
CA PRO A 139 -0.72 -7.73 6.68
C PRO A 139 -1.26 -9.06 6.16
N LEU A 140 -2.52 -9.04 5.73
CA LEU A 140 -3.25 -10.20 5.22
C LEU A 140 -3.88 -9.77 3.90
N GLU A 141 -3.96 -10.68 2.92
CA GLU A 141 -4.57 -10.38 1.61
C GLU A 141 -5.98 -9.79 1.72
N LYS A 142 -6.84 -10.34 2.60
CA LYS A 142 -8.18 -9.78 2.83
C LYS A 142 -8.17 -8.37 3.46
N ASN A 143 -7.14 -8.04 4.24
CA ASN A 143 -6.95 -6.68 4.74
C ASN A 143 -6.48 -5.78 3.60
N LEU A 144 -5.50 -6.21 2.81
CA LEU A 144 -4.96 -5.47 1.67
C LEU A 144 -6.06 -4.92 0.75
N TYR A 145 -7.06 -5.75 0.40
CA TYR A 145 -8.21 -5.30 -0.39
C TYR A 145 -9.09 -4.29 0.35
N ALA A 146 -9.37 -4.52 1.64
CA ALA A 146 -10.17 -3.61 2.46
C ALA A 146 -9.47 -2.26 2.72
N ASP A 147 -8.15 -2.27 2.84
CA ASP A 147 -7.30 -1.09 3.02
C ASP A 147 -7.34 -0.24 1.74
N ALA A 148 -7.22 -0.87 0.57
CA ALA A 148 -7.26 -0.19 -0.73
C ALA A 148 -8.63 0.44 -1.02
N GLU A 149 -9.72 -0.28 -0.75
CA GLU A 149 -11.08 0.25 -0.87
C GLU A 149 -11.28 1.46 0.06
N CYS A 150 -10.79 1.38 1.31
CA CYS A 150 -10.83 2.48 2.26
C CYS A 150 -10.04 3.71 1.79
N ALA A 151 -8.84 3.52 1.23
CA ALA A 151 -8.04 4.61 0.69
C ALA A 151 -8.72 5.29 -0.51
N LEU A 152 -9.32 4.50 -1.42
CA LEU A 152 -10.11 5.05 -2.53
C LEU A 152 -11.32 5.86 -2.02
N ASP A 153 -12.03 5.36 -1.02
CA ASP A 153 -13.16 6.07 -0.42
C ASP A 153 -12.73 7.39 0.23
N VAL A 154 -11.59 7.43 0.92
CA VAL A 154 -11.03 8.67 1.46
C VAL A 154 -10.71 9.66 0.35
N LEU A 155 -10.13 9.20 -0.76
CA LEU A 155 -9.84 10.07 -1.92
C LEU A 155 -11.10 10.70 -2.52
N ARG A 156 -12.19 9.91 -2.57
CA ARG A 156 -13.46 10.36 -3.15
C ARG A 156 -14.29 11.24 -2.21
N THR A 157 -14.23 10.98 -0.91
CA THR A 157 -15.13 11.61 0.07
C THR A 157 -14.47 12.77 0.79
N LYS A 158 -13.21 12.63 1.22
CA LYS A 158 -12.48 13.69 1.93
C LYS A 158 -11.79 14.65 0.97
N PHE A 159 -11.14 14.13 -0.07
CA PHE A 159 -10.42 14.93 -1.06
C PHE A 159 -11.25 15.23 -2.32
N GLU A 160 -12.51 14.78 -2.34
CA GLU A 160 -13.50 15.06 -3.38
C GLU A 160 -13.04 14.78 -4.82
N VAL A 161 -12.12 13.81 -5.00
CA VAL A 161 -11.59 13.47 -6.32
C VAL A 161 -12.57 12.51 -7.03
N PRO A 162 -13.12 12.87 -8.20
CA PRO A 162 -14.01 11.99 -8.94
C PRO A 162 -13.24 10.84 -9.61
N LEU A 163 -13.91 9.69 -9.81
CA LEU A 163 -13.28 8.47 -10.31
C LEU A 163 -12.58 8.63 -11.67
N ASP A 164 -13.13 9.46 -12.56
CA ASP A 164 -12.59 9.75 -13.89
C ASP A 164 -11.34 10.67 -13.85
N LYS A 165 -10.90 11.07 -12.66
CA LYS A 165 -9.65 11.82 -12.40
C LYS A 165 -8.65 11.00 -11.56
N ILE A 166 -9.02 9.80 -11.14
CA ILE A 166 -8.15 8.93 -10.34
C ILE A 166 -7.38 7.99 -11.26
N VAL A 167 -6.05 7.96 -11.09
CA VAL A 167 -5.18 6.94 -11.68
C VAL A 167 -4.80 5.97 -10.57
N LEU A 168 -5.11 4.68 -10.73
CA LEU A 168 -4.66 3.66 -9.79
C LEU A 168 -3.22 3.28 -10.16
N TYR A 169 -2.29 3.38 -9.21
CA TYR A 169 -0.88 3.04 -9.41
C TYR A 169 -0.47 1.99 -8.39
N GLY A 170 -0.06 0.82 -8.85
CA GLY A 170 0.47 -0.25 -8.00
C GLY A 170 1.94 -0.51 -8.29
N GLN A 171 2.77 -0.62 -7.24
CA GLN A 171 4.16 -1.05 -7.36
C GLN A 171 4.37 -2.42 -6.74
N SER A 172 4.97 -3.36 -7.47
CA SER A 172 5.27 -4.72 -6.96
C SER A 172 4.03 -5.33 -6.31
N ILE A 173 4.05 -5.73 -5.03
CA ILE A 173 2.87 -6.26 -4.33
C ILE A 173 1.64 -5.34 -4.38
N GLY A 174 1.85 -4.01 -4.47
CA GLY A 174 0.77 -3.03 -4.61
C GLY A 174 -0.03 -3.17 -5.91
N THR A 175 0.45 -3.90 -6.91
CA THR A 175 -0.34 -4.20 -8.11
C THR A 175 -1.57 -5.07 -7.79
N VAL A 176 -1.53 -5.84 -6.71
CA VAL A 176 -2.66 -6.70 -6.31
C VAL A 176 -3.90 -5.89 -5.90
N PRO A 177 -3.85 -4.99 -4.91
CA PRO A 177 -5.00 -4.14 -4.57
C PRO A 177 -5.36 -3.19 -5.72
N THR A 178 -4.39 -2.75 -6.52
CA THR A 178 -4.64 -1.89 -7.69
C THR A 178 -5.53 -2.60 -8.72
N VAL A 179 -5.22 -3.85 -9.08
CA VAL A 179 -6.05 -4.63 -10.01
C VAL A 179 -7.42 -4.90 -9.41
N HIS A 180 -7.49 -5.25 -8.12
CA HIS A 180 -8.76 -5.42 -7.41
C HIS A 180 -9.67 -4.19 -7.54
N LEU A 181 -9.16 -2.99 -7.22
CA LEU A 181 -9.92 -1.74 -7.38
C LEU A 181 -10.34 -1.51 -8.83
N ALA A 182 -9.47 -1.80 -9.80
CA ALA A 182 -9.78 -1.64 -11.22
C ALA A 182 -10.89 -2.59 -11.72
N THR A 183 -11.10 -3.73 -11.06
CA THR A 183 -12.25 -4.61 -11.38
C THR A 183 -13.58 -4.06 -10.86
N LEU A 184 -13.55 -3.18 -9.85
CA LEU A 184 -14.73 -2.65 -9.18
C LEU A 184 -15.12 -1.25 -9.66
N HIS A 185 -14.16 -0.47 -10.17
CA HIS A 185 -14.36 0.94 -10.47
C HIS A 185 -13.82 1.33 -11.85
N ARG A 186 -14.58 2.16 -12.56
CA ARG A 186 -14.12 2.80 -13.79
C ARG A 186 -13.33 4.06 -13.44
N VAL A 187 -12.01 3.92 -13.43
CA VAL A 187 -11.04 5.00 -13.14
C VAL A 187 -10.47 5.62 -14.43
N ALA A 188 -9.68 6.69 -14.31
CA ALA A 188 -9.05 7.35 -15.45
C ALA A 188 -8.02 6.45 -16.15
N ALA A 189 -7.18 5.77 -15.37
CA ALA A 189 -6.16 4.84 -15.85
C ALA A 189 -5.68 3.90 -14.73
N VAL A 190 -4.96 2.85 -15.13
CA VAL A 190 -4.29 1.91 -14.24
C VAL A 190 -2.82 1.78 -14.65
N VAL A 191 -1.91 1.93 -13.69
CA VAL A 191 -0.47 1.74 -13.87
C VAL A 191 -0.02 0.57 -12.99
N LEU A 192 0.53 -0.46 -13.62
CA LEU A 192 1.13 -1.60 -12.93
C LEU A 192 2.65 -1.54 -13.08
N HIS A 193 3.33 -1.07 -12.05
CA HIS A 193 4.78 -0.97 -12.02
C HIS A 193 5.38 -2.25 -11.43
N SER A 194 6.07 -3.02 -12.28
CA SER A 194 6.71 -4.29 -11.93
C SER A 194 5.73 -5.29 -11.28
N PRO A 195 4.61 -5.63 -11.96
CA PRO A 195 3.57 -6.50 -11.39
C PRO A 195 4.07 -7.92 -11.14
N LEU A 196 3.53 -8.56 -10.10
CA LEU A 196 3.66 -10.00 -9.91
C LEU A 196 2.55 -10.76 -10.62
N MET A 197 2.87 -11.97 -11.07
CA MET A 197 1.85 -12.90 -11.60
C MET A 197 1.10 -13.64 -10.50
N SER A 198 1.78 -14.05 -9.43
CA SER A 198 1.20 -14.59 -8.19
C SER A 198 2.28 -14.73 -7.10
N GLY A 199 1.88 -14.93 -5.84
CA GLY A 199 2.82 -15.02 -4.72
C GLY A 199 3.82 -16.16 -4.86
N LEU A 200 3.37 -17.37 -5.22
CA LEU A 200 4.27 -18.51 -5.42
C LEU A 200 5.25 -18.30 -6.57
N ARG A 201 4.87 -17.54 -7.60
CA ARG A 201 5.74 -17.31 -8.76
C ARG A 201 6.81 -16.25 -8.53
N VAL A 202 6.62 -15.39 -7.52
CA VAL A 202 7.70 -14.54 -7.02
C VAL A 202 8.75 -15.42 -6.31
N ALA A 203 8.32 -16.32 -5.43
CA ALA A 203 9.23 -17.21 -4.70
C ALA A 203 9.85 -18.31 -5.58
N PHE A 204 9.10 -18.80 -6.57
CA PHE A 204 9.47 -19.93 -7.43
C PHE A 204 9.11 -19.65 -8.90
N PRO A 205 9.94 -18.87 -9.63
CA PRO A 205 9.61 -18.40 -10.99
C PRO A 205 9.37 -19.50 -12.03
N ARG A 206 9.86 -20.72 -11.78
CA ARG A 206 9.71 -21.85 -12.70
C ARG A 206 8.37 -22.58 -12.58
N ILE A 207 7.50 -22.18 -11.63
CA ILE A 207 6.18 -22.78 -11.45
C ILE A 207 5.27 -22.45 -12.66
N LYS A 208 4.89 -23.50 -13.40
CA LYS A 208 3.99 -23.39 -14.57
C LYS A 208 2.52 -23.66 -14.24
N ARG A 209 2.20 -24.23 -13.07
CA ARG A 209 0.83 -24.61 -12.66
C ARG A 209 0.31 -23.67 -11.57
N ASN A 210 -1.00 -23.45 -11.53
CA ASN A 210 -1.66 -22.77 -10.42
C ASN A 210 -1.88 -23.76 -9.28
N TYR A 211 -1.62 -23.33 -8.05
CA TYR A 211 -1.84 -24.12 -6.85
C TYR A 211 -2.89 -23.44 -5.97
N CYS A 212 -3.71 -24.22 -5.25
CA CYS A 212 -4.76 -23.68 -4.39
C CYS A 212 -4.24 -22.87 -3.19
N CYS A 213 -2.96 -23.01 -2.85
CA CYS A 213 -2.30 -22.24 -1.80
C CYS A 213 -1.57 -20.99 -2.34
N ASP A 214 -1.69 -20.70 -3.63
CA ASP A 214 -1.06 -19.53 -4.24
C ASP A 214 -1.84 -18.26 -3.87
N VAL A 215 -1.20 -17.37 -3.11
CA VAL A 215 -1.80 -16.07 -2.76
C VAL A 215 -1.77 -15.14 -3.97
N PHE A 216 -2.79 -14.30 -4.10
CA PHE A 216 -2.95 -13.42 -5.27
C PHE A 216 -3.07 -14.21 -6.60
N SER A 217 -3.57 -15.46 -6.54
CA SER A 217 -3.78 -16.29 -7.72
C SER A 217 -5.17 -16.09 -8.31
N LYS A 218 -5.25 -15.13 -9.23
CA LYS A 218 -6.46 -14.64 -9.91
C LYS A 218 -7.38 -13.77 -9.04
#